data_AF-A0A7Y3UDQ4-F1
#
_entry.id   AF-A0A7Y3UDQ4-F1
#
_cell.length_a   1.000
_cell.length_b   1.000
_cell.length_c   1.000
_cell.angle_alpha   90.00
_cell.angle_beta   90.00
_cell.angle_gamma   90.00
#
_symmetry.space_group_name_H-M   'P 1'
#
loop_
_entity.id
_entity.type
_entity.pdbx_description
1 polymer ?
#
loop_
_entity_poly.entity_id
_entity_poly.type
_entity_poly.pdbx_seq_one_letter_code
_entity_poly.pdbx_strand_id
1 'polypeptide(L)'
;MKQYLALLALGTVAGIASADVITVHTDRVAYEAAAGVPQIVEDFTPSSHFPLVSGVLNSLTTDAGLLPGDIEEGVTYSTPVGDGNFFNIDGGGGYAGGFLDGFNPSDRDVTIVFHNSDPNDLRTVNGFGFDLSGVLGATDLDVTISFSTGPDQNFNVPYMATFYGFTSDQRDITGVVVSNNNSFFGFDFDNFTYDEIGAGLTLEVVSACPNGGQATLTATGGQGGNVAFIYAYGTGSVIIPGGNPCVGTQLGLNGTAKLAGTAPGNPAVLVANAPKAGCGRVWVQALDLVDCSTSNVVKYE
;
A
#
# COMPACT_ATOMS: atom_id res chain seq x y z
N MET A 1 -14.20 -53.79 -31.51
CA MET A 1 -14.33 -53.21 -30.16
C MET A 1 -13.98 -51.74 -30.25
N LYS A 2 -14.96 -50.83 -30.09
CA LYS A 2 -14.75 -49.37 -30.13
C LYS A 2 -14.59 -48.89 -28.68
N GLN A 3 -13.42 -48.37 -28.33
CA GLN A 3 -13.16 -47.73 -27.05
C GLN A 3 -13.71 -46.29 -27.10
N TYR A 4 -14.63 -45.97 -26.21
CA TYR A 4 -15.10 -44.60 -26.00
C TYR A 4 -14.18 -43.93 -24.97
N LEU A 5 -13.49 -42.89 -25.41
CA LEU A 5 -12.72 -41.98 -24.55
C LEU A 5 -13.72 -41.05 -23.86
N ALA A 6 -13.94 -41.22 -22.56
CA ALA A 6 -14.75 -40.30 -21.76
C ALA A 6 -13.89 -39.09 -21.38
N LEU A 7 -14.20 -37.93 -21.95
CA LEU A 7 -13.59 -36.65 -21.60
C LEU A 7 -14.21 -36.18 -20.27
N LEU A 8 -13.44 -36.26 -19.18
CA LEU A 8 -13.85 -35.74 -17.88
C LEU A 8 -13.59 -34.22 -17.87
N ALA A 9 -14.63 -33.43 -18.08
CA ALA A 9 -14.56 -31.98 -17.90
C ALA A 9 -14.51 -31.68 -16.39
N LEU A 10 -13.31 -31.36 -15.88
CA LEU A 10 -13.17 -30.73 -14.56
C LEU A 10 -13.73 -29.30 -14.67
N GLY A 11 -14.96 -29.10 -14.20
CA GLY A 11 -15.49 -27.77 -13.95
C GLY A 11 -14.68 -27.12 -12.83
N THR A 12 -13.91 -26.09 -13.15
CA THR A 12 -13.36 -25.17 -12.16
C THR A 12 -14.52 -24.42 -11.51
N VAL A 13 -14.82 -24.74 -10.26
CA VAL A 13 -15.65 -23.88 -9.42
C VAL A 13 -14.81 -22.63 -9.18
N ALA A 14 -15.13 -21.54 -9.86
CA ALA A 14 -14.60 -20.23 -9.52
C ALA A 14 -15.10 -19.93 -8.10
N GLY A 15 -14.19 -19.94 -7.12
CA GLY A 15 -14.49 -19.40 -5.80
C GLY A 15 -14.96 -17.96 -5.98
N ILE A 16 -16.11 -17.65 -5.41
CA ILE A 16 -16.56 -16.26 -5.31
C ILE A 16 -15.55 -15.62 -4.34
N ALA A 17 -14.69 -14.74 -4.84
CA ALA A 17 -13.85 -13.91 -3.98
C ALA A 17 -14.80 -13.08 -3.10
N SER A 18 -14.79 -13.31 -1.79
CA SER A 18 -15.45 -12.40 -0.87
C SER A 18 -14.60 -11.13 -0.81
N ALA A 19 -15.24 -9.95 -0.82
CA ALA A 19 -14.56 -8.78 -0.28
C ALA A 19 -14.17 -9.07 1.18
N ASP A 20 -12.94 -8.74 1.55
CA ASP A 20 -12.30 -9.19 2.79
C ASP A 20 -12.78 -8.44 4.03
N VAL A 21 -12.40 -8.91 5.23
CA VAL A 21 -13.00 -8.43 6.49
C VAL A 21 -12.27 -7.17 6.97
N ILE A 22 -12.93 -6.02 6.87
CA ILE A 22 -12.42 -4.77 7.45
C ILE A 22 -12.57 -4.77 8.97
N THR A 23 -11.47 -4.48 9.66
CA THR A 23 -11.47 -4.13 11.08
C THR A 23 -11.36 -2.61 11.23
N VAL A 24 -12.31 -2.02 11.95
CA VAL A 24 -12.33 -0.58 12.26
C VAL A 24 -11.65 -0.32 13.59
N HIS A 25 -10.79 0.70 13.64
CA HIS A 25 -10.03 1.13 14.80
C HIS A 25 -10.37 2.57 15.14
N THR A 26 -10.59 2.87 16.42
CA THR A 26 -10.78 4.25 16.92
C THR A 26 -9.59 4.72 17.77
N ASP A 27 -8.54 3.90 17.84
CA ASP A 27 -7.31 4.15 18.57
C ASP A 27 -6.15 4.02 17.58
N ARG A 28 -5.37 5.09 17.45
CA ARG A 28 -4.27 5.18 16.49
C ARG A 28 -3.20 4.11 16.75
N VAL A 29 -2.88 3.83 18.01
CA VAL A 29 -1.86 2.84 18.38
C VAL A 29 -2.31 1.41 18.02
N ALA A 30 -3.59 1.09 18.23
CA ALA A 30 -4.16 -0.19 17.83
C ALA A 30 -4.18 -0.36 16.31
N TYR A 31 -4.55 0.69 15.56
CA TYR A 31 -4.46 0.72 14.11
C TYR A 31 -3.02 0.51 13.63
N GLU A 32 -2.06 1.27 14.17
CA GLU A 32 -0.64 1.19 13.79
C GLU A 32 -0.07 -0.22 14.00
N ALA A 33 -0.44 -0.86 15.11
CA ALA A 33 -0.06 -2.24 15.39
C ALA A 33 -0.70 -3.26 14.42
N ALA A 34 -1.89 -2.98 13.89
CA ALA A 34 -2.63 -3.88 13.00
C ALA A 34 -2.28 -3.70 11.52
N ALA A 35 -2.14 -2.47 11.05
CA ALA A 35 -1.80 -2.14 9.66
C ALA A 35 -0.34 -2.49 9.29
N GLY A 36 0.51 -2.68 10.30
CA GLY A 36 1.93 -2.95 10.11
C GLY A 36 2.75 -1.68 9.93
N VAL A 37 4.07 -1.83 9.93
CA VAL A 37 5.05 -0.75 9.82
C VAL A 37 6.02 -1.01 8.66
N PRO A 38 6.55 0.05 8.03
CA PRO A 38 6.30 1.47 8.24
C PRO A 38 4.98 1.95 7.61
N GLN A 39 4.53 3.11 8.10
CA GLN A 39 3.36 3.83 7.61
C GLN A 39 3.80 5.19 7.12
N ILE A 40 3.16 5.67 6.05
CA ILE A 40 3.26 7.06 5.62
C ILE A 40 2.15 7.83 6.31
N VAL A 41 2.48 9.02 6.82
CA VAL A 41 1.52 9.98 7.39
C VAL A 41 1.59 11.25 6.56
N GLU A 42 0.50 11.56 5.87
CA GLU A 42 0.30 12.84 5.22
C GLU A 42 -0.23 13.86 6.25
N ASP A 43 0.64 14.79 6.65
CA ASP A 43 0.33 15.95 7.51
C ASP A 43 0.26 17.17 6.58
N PHE A 44 -0.94 17.42 6.04
CA PHE A 44 -1.16 18.40 4.97
C PHE A 44 -0.53 19.73 5.40
N THR A 45 0.36 20.29 4.58
CA THR A 45 1.22 21.45 4.86
C THR A 45 0.72 22.44 5.93
N PRO A 46 1.59 23.07 6.75
CA PRO A 46 1.16 23.96 7.85
C PRO A 46 0.52 25.30 7.40
N SER A 47 0.38 25.54 6.09
CA SER A 47 -0.18 26.76 5.52
C SER A 47 -1.52 26.47 4.85
N SER A 48 -2.36 27.50 4.74
CA SER A 48 -3.63 27.37 4.01
C SER A 48 -3.41 27.46 2.50
N HIS A 49 -4.00 26.55 1.74
CA HIS A 49 -3.92 26.45 0.29
C HIS A 49 -5.33 26.42 -0.30
N PHE A 50 -5.84 27.59 -0.70
CA PHE A 50 -7.18 27.72 -1.27
C PHE A 50 -7.25 28.74 -2.41
N PRO A 51 -8.09 28.50 -3.44
CA PRO A 51 -8.78 27.23 -3.73
C PRO A 51 -7.91 26.25 -4.52
N LEU A 52 -8.10 24.93 -4.32
CA LEU A 52 -7.55 23.89 -5.20
C LEU A 52 -8.49 23.68 -6.40
N VAL A 53 -8.34 24.48 -7.46
CA VAL A 53 -9.27 24.56 -8.60
C VAL A 53 -9.24 23.35 -9.53
N SER A 54 -8.23 22.50 -9.44
CA SER A 54 -8.16 21.23 -10.20
C SER A 54 -9.15 20.18 -9.71
N GLY A 55 -9.55 20.26 -8.43
CA GLY A 55 -10.29 19.21 -7.74
C GLY A 55 -9.44 17.97 -7.49
N VAL A 56 -8.11 18.09 -7.59
CA VAL A 56 -7.13 17.01 -7.43
C VAL A 56 -5.95 17.51 -6.61
N LEU A 57 -5.57 16.73 -5.59
CA LEU A 57 -4.40 16.95 -4.75
C LEU A 57 -3.56 15.66 -4.69
N ASN A 58 -2.27 15.79 -4.96
CA ASN A 58 -1.24 14.76 -4.86
C ASN A 58 0.16 15.42 -4.89
N SER A 59 1.21 14.61 -4.77
CA SER A 59 2.62 15.06 -4.77
C SER A 59 3.07 15.85 -6.01
N LEU A 60 2.30 15.88 -7.10
CA LEU A 60 2.60 16.64 -8.31
C LEU A 60 1.81 17.96 -8.42
N THR A 61 0.97 18.27 -7.43
CA THR A 61 0.09 19.43 -7.45
C THR A 61 0.90 20.72 -7.39
N THR A 62 0.51 21.69 -8.22
CA THR A 62 1.17 23.02 -8.31
C THR A 62 0.19 24.19 -8.13
N ASP A 63 -1.01 23.88 -7.65
CA ASP A 63 -2.10 24.84 -7.46
C ASP A 63 -2.11 25.42 -6.03
N ALA A 64 -2.80 26.54 -5.82
CA ALA A 64 -2.96 27.20 -4.53
C ALA A 64 -1.63 27.48 -3.79
N GLY A 65 -0.54 27.67 -4.54
CA GLY A 65 0.79 27.92 -3.98
C GLY A 65 1.55 26.68 -3.52
N LEU A 66 1.01 25.47 -3.75
CA LEU A 66 1.71 24.21 -3.54
C LEU A 66 2.82 24.03 -4.57
N LEU A 67 3.87 23.35 -4.15
CA LEU A 67 4.98 22.88 -4.97
C LEU A 67 5.01 21.35 -4.99
N PRO A 68 5.60 20.71 -6.02
CA PRO A 68 5.74 19.27 -6.03
C PRO A 68 6.55 18.78 -4.83
N GLY A 69 6.03 17.76 -4.13
CA GLY A 69 6.58 17.23 -2.89
C GLY A 69 6.08 17.91 -1.61
N ASP A 70 5.24 18.94 -1.69
CA ASP A 70 4.55 19.49 -0.51
C ASP A 70 3.48 18.53 0.05
N ILE A 71 3.03 17.59 -0.77
CA ILE A 71 2.11 16.50 -0.44
C ILE A 71 2.88 15.19 -0.61
N GLU A 72 2.71 14.25 0.32
CA GLU A 72 3.39 12.95 0.30
C GLU A 72 3.03 12.13 -0.95
N GLU A 73 3.99 11.28 -1.36
CA GLU A 73 3.77 10.38 -2.49
C GLU A 73 2.90 9.18 -2.09
N GLY A 74 2.02 8.76 -3.00
CA GLY A 74 1.30 7.50 -2.90
C GLY A 74 -0.21 7.62 -2.70
N VAL A 75 -0.73 8.83 -2.55
CA VAL A 75 -2.16 9.10 -2.50
C VAL A 75 -2.55 10.26 -3.41
N THR A 76 -3.65 10.07 -4.14
CA THR A 76 -4.35 11.14 -4.83
C THR A 76 -5.72 11.34 -4.21
N TYR A 77 -5.98 12.58 -3.78
CA TYR A 77 -7.28 13.03 -3.31
C TYR A 77 -7.98 13.76 -4.45
N SER A 78 -9.29 13.54 -4.61
CA SER A 78 -10.06 14.22 -5.64
C SER A 78 -11.51 14.44 -5.23
N THR A 79 -12.11 15.51 -5.74
CA THR A 79 -13.53 15.80 -5.60
C THR A 79 -14.09 16.26 -6.94
N PRO A 80 -15.39 16.04 -7.24
CA PRO A 80 -16.00 16.58 -8.45
C PRO A 80 -15.77 18.10 -8.57
N VAL A 81 -15.26 18.55 -9.71
CA VAL A 81 -15.09 19.98 -10.00
C VAL A 81 -16.45 20.61 -10.33
N GLY A 82 -16.65 21.86 -9.94
CA GLY A 82 -17.88 22.61 -10.14
C GLY A 82 -17.71 24.07 -9.76
N ASP A 83 -18.79 24.85 -9.78
CA ASP A 83 -18.73 26.27 -9.41
C ASP A 83 -18.37 26.43 -7.92
N GLY A 84 -17.61 27.48 -7.59
CA GLY A 84 -17.20 27.79 -6.22
C GLY A 84 -15.90 27.13 -5.77
N ASN A 85 -15.63 27.18 -4.48
CA ASN A 85 -14.55 26.44 -3.84
C ASN A 85 -15.10 25.07 -3.44
N PHE A 86 -14.30 24.01 -3.57
CA PHE A 86 -14.78 22.63 -3.37
C PHE A 86 -13.81 21.75 -2.59
N PHE A 87 -12.54 22.13 -2.54
CA PHE A 87 -11.49 21.41 -1.85
C PHE A 87 -10.37 22.39 -1.52
N ASN A 88 -9.82 22.29 -0.31
CA ASN A 88 -8.67 23.09 0.09
C ASN A 88 -7.90 22.43 1.24
N ILE A 89 -6.75 23.02 1.53
CA ILE A 89 -6.04 22.79 2.80
C ILE A 89 -6.25 24.03 3.65
N ASP A 90 -6.85 23.86 4.83
CA ASP A 90 -7.03 24.93 5.80
C ASP A 90 -6.04 24.79 6.96
N GLY A 91 -5.67 25.94 7.55
CA GLY A 91 -4.79 25.96 8.72
C GLY A 91 -5.60 26.01 10.00
N GLY A 92 -5.24 25.20 11.02
CA GLY A 92 -5.88 25.22 12.33
C GLY A 92 -6.78 24.02 12.59
N GLY A 93 -8.03 24.23 12.98
CA GLY A 93 -8.99 23.13 13.26
C GLY A 93 -8.69 22.24 14.48
N GLY A 94 -7.58 22.52 15.20
CA GLY A 94 -7.10 21.68 16.29
C GLY A 94 -5.96 20.73 15.88
N TYR A 95 -5.51 20.80 14.63
CA TYR A 95 -4.40 20.02 14.10
C TYR A 95 -3.05 20.70 14.30
N ALA A 96 -1.97 19.91 14.26
CA ALA A 96 -0.60 20.39 14.36
C ALA A 96 -0.08 20.97 13.02
N GLY A 97 -0.78 20.70 11.92
CA GLY A 97 -0.55 21.22 10.57
C GLY A 97 -1.82 21.79 9.93
N GLY A 98 -1.86 21.73 8.60
CA GLY A 98 -3.07 21.98 7.83
C GLY A 98 -3.94 20.73 7.80
N PHE A 99 -5.19 20.88 7.37
CA PHE A 99 -6.10 19.76 7.19
C PHE A 99 -6.85 19.89 5.89
N LEU A 100 -7.23 18.74 5.36
CA LEU A 100 -7.94 18.64 4.10
C LEU A 100 -9.45 18.72 4.35
N ASP A 101 -10.13 19.67 3.69
CA ASP A 101 -11.56 19.87 3.88
C ASP A 101 -12.30 20.28 2.60
N GLY A 102 -13.63 20.14 2.66
CA GLY A 102 -14.54 20.57 1.61
C GLY A 102 -15.08 21.98 1.88
N PHE A 103 -14.68 22.98 1.11
CA PHE A 103 -15.05 24.39 1.36
C PHE A 103 -16.56 24.65 1.46
N ASN A 104 -16.99 25.39 2.50
CA ASN A 104 -18.40 25.73 2.70
C ASN A 104 -18.99 26.66 1.62
N PRO A 105 -20.13 26.31 1.00
CA PRO A 105 -20.88 25.08 1.16
C PRO A 105 -20.32 23.96 0.29
N SER A 106 -20.07 22.79 0.88
CA SER A 106 -19.72 21.58 0.13
C SER A 106 -20.60 20.41 0.56
N ASP A 107 -21.28 19.83 -0.42
CA ASP A 107 -21.95 18.52 -0.36
C ASP A 107 -21.14 17.46 -1.12
N ARG A 108 -19.86 17.74 -1.41
CA ARG A 108 -19.04 16.91 -2.28
C ARG A 108 -18.22 15.92 -1.48
N ASP A 109 -18.20 14.70 -1.99
CA ASP A 109 -17.34 13.64 -1.49
C ASP A 109 -15.87 13.90 -1.86
N VAL A 110 -14.96 13.35 -1.07
CA VAL A 110 -13.57 13.16 -1.47
C VAL A 110 -13.30 11.70 -1.77
N THR A 111 -12.77 11.46 -2.96
CA THR A 111 -12.26 10.17 -3.40
C THR A 111 -10.75 10.15 -3.20
N ILE A 112 -10.27 9.13 -2.51
CA ILE A 112 -8.89 8.88 -2.17
C ILE A 112 -8.47 7.61 -2.90
N VAL A 113 -7.40 7.70 -3.70
CA VAL A 113 -6.89 6.57 -4.49
C VAL A 113 -5.42 6.37 -4.16
N PHE A 114 -5.04 5.11 -3.95
CA PHE A 114 -3.66 4.75 -3.64
C PHE A 114 -2.87 4.44 -4.91
N HIS A 115 -1.64 4.93 -4.96
CA HIS A 115 -0.73 4.66 -6.07
C HIS A 115 0.72 4.43 -5.60
N ASN A 116 1.57 3.94 -6.50
CA ASN A 116 3.02 3.96 -6.35
C ASN A 116 3.53 5.42 -6.39
N SER A 117 4.80 5.65 -6.73
CA SER A 117 5.32 7.03 -6.89
C SER A 117 4.73 7.78 -8.09
N ASP A 118 4.17 7.06 -9.08
CA ASP A 118 3.43 7.66 -10.20
C ASP A 118 1.92 7.64 -9.89
N PRO A 119 1.20 8.78 -9.91
CA PRO A 119 -0.24 8.82 -9.65
C PRO A 119 -1.10 8.04 -10.65
N ASN A 120 -0.55 7.61 -11.78
CA ASN A 120 -1.23 6.75 -12.75
C ASN A 120 -1.03 5.25 -12.48
N ASP A 121 -0.15 4.89 -11.54
CA ASP A 121 0.21 3.52 -11.22
C ASP A 121 -0.48 3.08 -9.92
N LEU A 122 -1.72 2.62 -10.04
CA LEU A 122 -2.58 2.24 -8.92
C LEU A 122 -1.97 1.12 -8.09
N ARG A 123 -2.18 1.18 -6.77
CA ARG A 123 -1.75 0.15 -5.83
C ARG A 123 -2.87 -0.27 -4.90
N THR A 124 -2.61 -1.33 -4.14
CA THR A 124 -3.42 -1.70 -2.98
C THR A 124 -2.72 -1.43 -1.65
N VAL A 125 -3.51 -1.21 -0.61
CA VAL A 125 -3.06 -1.03 0.79
C VAL A 125 -3.74 -2.05 1.72
N ASN A 126 -3.09 -2.40 2.83
CA ASN A 126 -3.69 -3.23 3.90
C ASN A 126 -4.52 -2.37 4.85
N GLY A 127 -4.29 -1.07 4.88
CA GLY A 127 -5.03 -0.19 5.76
C GLY A 127 -4.75 1.27 5.51
N PHE A 128 -5.68 2.08 5.97
CA PHE A 128 -5.58 3.53 6.02
C PHE A 128 -6.29 4.06 7.26
N GLY A 129 -6.00 5.29 7.65
CA GLY A 129 -6.68 5.98 8.72
C GLY A 129 -6.49 7.49 8.62
N PHE A 130 -7.22 8.23 9.42
CA PHE A 130 -7.16 9.70 9.44
C PHE A 130 -7.65 10.24 10.77
N ASP A 131 -7.16 11.43 11.12
CA ASP A 131 -7.64 12.18 12.27
C ASP A 131 -8.81 13.06 11.87
N LEU A 132 -9.86 13.08 12.69
CA LEU A 132 -11.01 13.96 12.53
C LEU A 132 -10.95 15.13 13.51
N SER A 133 -11.46 16.25 13.03
CA SER A 133 -11.46 17.50 13.78
C SER A 133 -12.81 17.73 14.45
N GLY A 134 -12.79 18.59 15.45
CA GLY A 134 -14.00 19.09 16.10
C GLY A 134 -14.84 20.06 15.24
N VAL A 135 -14.52 20.22 13.95
CA VAL A 135 -15.06 21.29 13.09
C VAL A 135 -16.17 20.79 12.15
N LEU A 136 -16.23 19.50 11.82
CA LEU A 136 -17.30 18.89 10.99
C LEU A 136 -18.73 19.06 11.54
N GLY A 137 -18.89 19.48 12.80
CA GLY A 137 -20.18 19.89 13.35
C GLY A 137 -21.10 18.74 13.78
N ALA A 138 -20.55 17.74 14.49
CA ALA A 138 -21.33 16.63 15.08
C ALA A 138 -22.16 15.81 14.07
N THR A 139 -21.61 15.62 12.87
CA THR A 139 -22.20 14.78 11.82
C THR A 139 -21.29 13.59 11.56
N ASP A 140 -21.90 12.41 11.40
CA ASP A 140 -21.18 11.18 11.10
C ASP A 140 -20.68 11.21 9.65
N LEU A 141 -19.54 10.57 9.40
CA LEU A 141 -19.01 10.38 8.05
C LEU A 141 -19.43 9.03 7.49
N ASP A 142 -19.76 9.01 6.20
CA ASP A 142 -19.95 7.77 5.46
C ASP A 142 -18.67 7.49 4.66
N VAL A 143 -18.02 6.37 5.00
CA VAL A 143 -16.77 5.89 4.38
C VAL A 143 -17.06 4.67 3.53
N THR A 144 -16.85 4.78 2.22
CA THR A 144 -16.93 3.67 1.28
C THR A 144 -15.52 3.21 0.95
N ILE A 145 -15.24 1.91 1.11
CA ILE A 145 -13.93 1.31 0.81
C ILE A 145 -14.08 0.41 -0.42
N SER A 146 -13.24 0.65 -1.43
CA SER A 146 -13.18 -0.15 -2.65
C SER A 146 -12.03 -1.13 -2.62
N PHE A 147 -12.31 -2.34 -3.12
CA PHE A 147 -11.38 -3.45 -3.11
C PHE A 147 -10.97 -3.87 -4.53
N SER A 148 -9.76 -4.40 -4.66
CA SER A 148 -9.25 -4.98 -5.92
C SER A 148 -10.07 -6.18 -6.37
N THR A 149 -10.70 -6.88 -5.41
CA THR A 149 -11.66 -7.95 -5.66
C THR A 149 -12.83 -7.88 -4.68
N GLY A 150 -14.04 -8.14 -5.18
CA GLY A 150 -15.26 -8.14 -4.37
C GLY A 150 -16.00 -6.81 -4.37
N PRO A 151 -17.15 -6.74 -3.66
CA PRO A 151 -17.94 -5.51 -3.57
C PRO A 151 -17.33 -4.48 -2.61
N ASP A 152 -17.62 -3.21 -2.86
CA ASP A 152 -17.33 -2.12 -1.91
C ASP A 152 -18.02 -2.33 -0.56
N GLN A 153 -17.40 -1.82 0.51
CA GLN A 153 -17.96 -1.84 1.86
C GLN A 153 -18.21 -0.43 2.36
N ASN A 154 -19.29 -0.25 3.13
CA ASN A 154 -19.72 1.05 3.64
C ASN A 154 -19.67 1.04 5.17
N PHE A 155 -19.08 2.08 5.74
CA PHE A 155 -18.96 2.28 7.17
C PHE A 155 -19.52 3.64 7.53
N ASN A 156 -20.36 3.68 8.56
CA ASN A 156 -20.76 4.93 9.19
C ASN A 156 -19.81 5.17 10.37
N VAL A 157 -19.11 6.30 10.32
CA VAL A 157 -18.04 6.69 11.23
C VAL A 157 -18.57 7.79 12.15
N PRO A 158 -18.82 7.47 13.43
CA PRO A 158 -19.39 8.45 14.34
C PRO A 158 -18.44 9.62 14.57
N TYR A 159 -18.96 10.82 14.77
CA TYR A 159 -18.13 11.98 15.08
C TYR A 159 -17.43 11.94 16.47
N MET A 160 -17.54 10.85 17.22
CA MET A 160 -17.15 10.82 18.63
C MET A 160 -15.65 10.58 18.89
N ALA A 161 -14.88 10.16 17.88
CA ALA A 161 -13.47 9.86 18.02
C ALA A 161 -12.60 10.85 17.22
N THR A 162 -11.38 11.06 17.71
CA THR A 162 -10.38 11.92 17.06
C THR A 162 -9.63 11.21 15.94
N PHE A 163 -9.73 9.88 15.85
CA PHE A 163 -9.06 9.05 14.87
C PHE A 163 -9.96 7.89 14.43
N TYR A 164 -9.89 7.56 13.14
CA TYR A 164 -10.43 6.34 12.56
C TYR A 164 -9.42 5.66 11.65
N GLY A 165 -9.27 4.35 11.81
CA GLY A 165 -8.44 3.50 10.98
C GLY A 165 -9.20 2.27 10.50
N PHE A 166 -8.82 1.77 9.33
CA PHE A 166 -9.43 0.63 8.67
C PHE A 166 -8.30 -0.30 8.23
N THR A 167 -8.36 -1.56 8.63
CA THR A 167 -7.40 -2.59 8.20
C THR A 167 -8.13 -3.75 7.56
N SER A 168 -7.69 -4.16 6.38
CA SER A 168 -8.05 -5.41 5.73
C SER A 168 -7.10 -6.53 6.18
N ASP A 169 -7.58 -7.76 6.20
CA ASP A 169 -6.74 -8.95 6.40
C ASP A 169 -6.01 -9.40 5.11
N GLN A 170 -6.24 -8.69 4.00
CA GLN A 170 -5.50 -8.78 2.75
C GLN A 170 -5.04 -7.39 2.27
N ARG A 171 -4.09 -7.34 1.33
CA ARG A 171 -3.69 -6.10 0.66
C ARG A 171 -4.52 -5.84 -0.58
N ASP A 172 -5.76 -5.44 -0.37
CA ASP A 172 -6.73 -5.37 -1.44
C ASP A 172 -7.50 -4.05 -1.50
N ILE A 173 -7.28 -3.12 -0.57
CA ILE A 173 -7.93 -1.79 -0.60
C ILE A 173 -7.32 -0.95 -1.74
N THR A 174 -8.16 -0.49 -2.67
CA THR A 174 -7.75 0.31 -3.85
C THR A 174 -8.13 1.77 -3.75
N GLY A 175 -9.13 2.10 -2.94
CA GLY A 175 -9.58 3.48 -2.79
C GLY A 175 -10.64 3.63 -1.70
N VAL A 176 -10.90 4.89 -1.37
CA VAL A 176 -11.81 5.31 -0.31
C VAL A 176 -12.64 6.48 -0.82
N VAL A 177 -13.93 6.49 -0.53
CA VAL A 177 -14.78 7.68 -0.66
C VAL A 177 -15.22 8.10 0.73
N VAL A 178 -14.89 9.33 1.12
CA VAL A 178 -15.39 9.95 2.36
C VAL A 178 -16.45 10.95 1.98
N SER A 179 -17.62 10.79 2.58
CA SER A 179 -18.82 11.57 2.29
C SER A 179 -19.52 12.00 3.58
N ASN A 180 -20.24 13.11 3.52
CA ASN A 180 -21.09 13.60 4.60
C ASN A 180 -22.37 14.18 4.00
N ASN A 181 -23.50 14.01 4.69
CA ASN A 181 -24.77 14.65 4.35
C ASN A 181 -24.92 16.08 4.93
N ASN A 182 -23.87 16.64 5.52
CA ASN A 182 -23.81 17.99 6.04
C ASN A 182 -23.60 19.01 4.90
N SER A 183 -24.38 20.09 4.91
CA SER A 183 -24.28 21.17 3.92
C SER A 183 -23.13 22.16 4.17
N PHE A 184 -22.38 22.01 5.27
CA PHE A 184 -21.35 22.97 5.69
C PHE A 184 -19.95 22.52 5.27
N PHE A 185 -19.50 21.34 5.71
CA PHE A 185 -18.25 20.70 5.26
C PHE A 185 -18.58 19.26 4.82
N GLY A 186 -18.12 18.88 3.63
CA GLY A 186 -18.26 17.51 3.13
C GLY A 186 -17.35 16.50 3.85
N PHE A 187 -16.23 16.98 4.38
CA PHE A 187 -15.24 16.24 5.17
C PHE A 187 -14.23 17.22 5.78
N ASP A 188 -13.55 16.80 6.84
CA ASP A 188 -12.38 17.47 7.44
C ASP A 188 -11.43 16.43 8.05
N PHE A 189 -10.26 16.24 7.48
CA PHE A 189 -9.30 15.29 8.06
C PHE A 189 -7.84 15.68 7.85
N ASP A 190 -7.01 15.15 8.72
CA ASP A 190 -5.56 15.32 8.72
C ASP A 190 -4.87 14.00 9.09
N ASN A 191 -3.53 13.97 9.03
CA ASN A 191 -2.69 12.81 9.33
C ASN A 191 -3.20 11.57 8.61
N PHE A 192 -3.51 11.73 7.31
CA PHE A 192 -4.00 10.61 6.52
C PHE A 192 -2.87 9.59 6.44
N THR A 193 -3.08 8.49 7.14
CA THR A 193 -2.08 7.47 7.39
C THR A 193 -2.41 6.27 6.53
N TYR A 194 -1.43 5.71 5.85
CA TYR A 194 -1.60 4.51 5.05
C TYR A 194 -0.33 3.68 5.09
N ASP A 195 -0.47 2.38 4.85
CA ASP A 195 0.71 1.53 4.85
C ASP A 195 1.65 1.91 3.70
N GLU A 196 2.95 2.00 3.99
CA GLU A 196 3.96 2.19 2.95
C GLU A 196 3.96 0.93 2.07
N ILE A 197 4.22 1.09 0.76
CA ILE A 197 4.50 -0.08 -0.08
C ILE A 197 5.81 -0.67 0.40
N GLY A 198 5.67 -1.73 1.18
CA GLY A 198 6.78 -2.34 1.87
C GLY A 198 7.34 -1.43 2.95
N ALA A 199 7.83 -2.07 4.00
CA ALA A 199 9.05 -1.61 4.64
C ALA A 199 10.28 -1.63 3.68
N GLY A 200 10.06 -1.57 2.36
CA GLY A 200 10.56 -2.57 1.44
C GLY A 200 10.24 -4.00 1.90
N LEU A 201 10.08 -4.94 0.97
CA LEU A 201 10.49 -6.29 1.33
C LEU A 201 11.94 -6.15 1.82
N THR A 202 12.25 -6.48 3.07
CA THR A 202 13.64 -6.41 3.54
C THR A 202 14.18 -7.81 3.62
N LEU A 203 15.44 -7.95 3.23
CA LEU A 203 16.16 -9.21 3.30
C LEU A 203 17.30 -9.07 4.30
N GLU A 204 17.32 -9.98 5.27
CA GLU A 204 18.45 -10.25 6.13
C GLU A 204 19.08 -11.60 5.74
N VAL A 205 20.41 -11.63 5.71
CA VAL A 205 21.18 -12.84 5.46
C VAL A 205 22.06 -13.10 6.67
N VAL A 206 21.71 -14.12 7.45
CA VAL A 206 22.53 -14.59 8.57
C VAL A 206 23.36 -15.78 8.12
N SER A 207 24.67 -15.61 8.09
CA SER A 207 25.62 -16.63 7.65
C SER A 207 26.88 -16.68 8.49
N ALA A 208 27.50 -17.86 8.54
CA ALA A 208 28.84 -18.04 9.06
C ALA A 208 29.74 -18.56 7.92
N CYS A 209 30.38 -17.67 7.16
CA CYS A 209 31.12 -18.10 5.96
C CYS A 209 32.63 -17.80 5.98
N PRO A 210 33.45 -18.70 6.55
CA PRO A 210 34.85 -18.87 6.14
C PRO A 210 35.08 -20.10 5.23
N ASN A 211 34.18 -21.10 5.25
CA ASN A 211 34.34 -22.39 4.55
C ASN A 211 33.11 -22.85 3.75
N GLY A 212 32.15 -21.96 3.48
CA GLY A 212 30.80 -22.32 3.03
C GLY A 212 29.92 -22.76 4.20
N GLY A 213 28.64 -23.06 3.93
CA GLY A 213 27.72 -23.50 4.96
C GLY A 213 26.27 -23.14 4.67
N GLN A 214 25.43 -23.29 5.70
CA GLN A 214 24.04 -22.83 5.66
C GLN A 214 23.98 -21.31 5.85
N ALA A 215 23.12 -20.68 5.06
CA ALA A 215 22.67 -19.31 5.19
C ALA A 215 21.21 -19.34 5.59
N THR A 216 20.83 -18.56 6.60
CA THR A 216 19.42 -18.27 6.88
C THR A 216 19.08 -16.95 6.21
N LEU A 217 18.15 -17.01 5.26
CA LEU A 217 17.61 -15.87 4.54
C LEU A 217 16.25 -15.56 5.16
N THR A 218 16.09 -14.36 5.70
CA THR A 218 14.83 -13.91 6.30
C THR A 218 14.33 -12.72 5.51
N ALA A 219 13.15 -12.87 4.91
CA ALA A 219 12.45 -11.77 4.27
C ALA A 219 11.27 -11.31 5.12
N THR A 220 11.15 -10.01 5.36
CA THR A 220 10.06 -9.38 6.12
C THR A 220 9.44 -8.26 5.32
N GLY A 221 8.20 -7.90 5.65
CA GLY A 221 7.50 -6.78 5.01
C GLY A 221 6.80 -7.13 3.69
N GLY A 222 6.74 -8.42 3.33
CA GLY A 222 5.93 -8.91 2.21
C GLY A 222 4.45 -9.12 2.56
N GLN A 223 3.61 -9.40 1.57
CA GLN A 223 2.15 -9.61 1.63
C GLN A 223 1.72 -10.92 2.33
N GLY A 224 2.60 -11.56 3.09
CA GLY A 224 2.30 -12.82 3.78
C GLY A 224 2.17 -14.06 2.88
N GLY A 225 2.32 -13.90 1.56
CA GLY A 225 2.32 -14.99 0.58
C GLY A 225 3.63 -15.77 0.51
N ASN A 226 3.91 -16.35 -0.66
CA ASN A 226 5.21 -16.98 -0.92
C ASN A 226 6.24 -15.92 -1.30
N VAL A 227 7.40 -15.96 -0.67
CA VAL A 227 8.56 -15.16 -1.05
C VAL A 227 9.58 -16.04 -1.76
N ALA A 228 10.02 -15.62 -2.95
CA ALA A 228 11.13 -16.21 -3.67
C ALA A 228 12.46 -15.58 -3.24
N PHE A 229 13.44 -16.42 -2.92
CA PHE A 229 14.81 -15.99 -2.65
C PHE A 229 15.65 -16.26 -3.90
N ILE A 230 16.23 -15.22 -4.46
CA ILE A 230 16.95 -15.24 -5.73
C ILE A 230 18.41 -14.89 -5.46
N TYR A 231 19.34 -15.60 -6.07
CA TYR A 231 20.77 -15.33 -5.96
C TYR A 231 21.42 -15.08 -7.31
N ALA A 232 22.50 -14.31 -7.35
CA ALA A 232 23.33 -14.07 -8.53
C ALA A 232 24.81 -13.91 -8.16
N TYR A 233 25.69 -13.97 -9.16
CA TYR A 233 27.14 -13.69 -9.04
C TYR A 233 27.49 -12.25 -9.41
N GLY A 234 26.52 -11.33 -9.37
CA GLY A 234 26.75 -9.90 -9.48
C GLY A 234 25.43 -9.13 -9.38
N THR A 235 25.54 -7.84 -9.05
CA THR A 235 24.42 -6.90 -9.09
C THR A 235 24.16 -6.43 -10.54
N GLY A 236 22.96 -5.95 -10.81
CA GLY A 236 22.54 -5.53 -12.15
C GLY A 236 21.07 -5.13 -12.19
N SER A 237 20.47 -5.20 -13.38
CA SER A 237 19.08 -4.84 -13.65
C SER A 237 18.40 -5.89 -14.54
N VAL A 238 18.52 -7.18 -14.19
CA VAL A 238 17.89 -8.24 -14.98
C VAL A 238 16.36 -8.18 -14.85
N ILE A 239 15.67 -8.25 -15.99
CA ILE A 239 14.21 -8.37 -16.04
C ILE A 239 13.84 -9.85 -16.00
N ILE A 240 12.86 -10.23 -15.20
CA ILE A 240 12.30 -11.59 -15.20
C ILE A 240 11.68 -11.86 -16.58
N PRO A 241 12.27 -12.74 -17.41
CA PRO A 241 11.94 -12.82 -18.83
C PRO A 241 10.62 -13.56 -19.12
N GLY A 242 10.05 -14.26 -18.14
CA GLY A 242 8.80 -15.01 -18.28
C GLY A 242 8.47 -15.83 -17.02
N GLY A 243 7.20 -16.21 -16.88
CA GLY A 243 6.67 -16.96 -15.75
C GLY A 243 5.67 -16.15 -14.92
N ASN A 244 4.71 -16.83 -14.28
CA ASN A 244 3.81 -16.21 -13.32
C ASN A 244 4.37 -16.42 -11.91
N PRO A 245 4.20 -15.46 -10.98
CA PRO A 245 3.38 -14.24 -11.09
C PRO A 245 4.14 -12.98 -11.53
N CYS A 246 5.48 -12.97 -11.48
CA CYS A 246 6.28 -11.74 -11.55
C CYS A 246 7.07 -11.53 -12.85
N VAL A 247 6.49 -11.87 -14.00
CA VAL A 247 7.09 -11.52 -15.30
C VAL A 247 7.22 -10.00 -15.43
N GLY A 248 8.36 -9.54 -15.94
CA GLY A 248 8.60 -8.11 -16.15
C GLY A 248 9.21 -7.37 -14.95
N THR A 249 9.22 -7.97 -13.77
CA THR A 249 9.89 -7.36 -12.59
C THR A 249 11.39 -7.21 -12.82
N GLN A 250 11.92 -6.03 -12.53
CA GLN A 250 13.36 -5.76 -12.56
C GLN A 250 14.00 -6.13 -11.23
N LEU A 251 14.99 -7.00 -11.26
CA LEU A 251 15.79 -7.38 -10.08
C LEU A 251 17.04 -6.50 -9.99
N GLY A 252 17.55 -6.30 -8.77
CA GLY A 252 18.85 -5.66 -8.52
C GLY A 252 20.05 -6.58 -8.80
N LEU A 253 19.81 -7.69 -9.51
CA LEU A 253 20.76 -8.75 -9.82
C LEU A 253 21.10 -8.74 -11.31
N ASN A 254 22.23 -9.31 -11.70
CA ASN A 254 22.59 -9.44 -13.11
C ASN A 254 21.97 -10.69 -13.76
N GLY A 255 22.26 -10.90 -15.05
CA GLY A 255 21.77 -12.04 -15.83
C GLY A 255 22.19 -13.44 -15.36
N THR A 256 22.93 -13.56 -14.25
CA THR A 256 23.22 -14.85 -13.60
C THR A 256 22.21 -15.24 -12.52
N ALA A 257 21.16 -14.43 -12.33
CA ALA A 257 20.12 -14.65 -11.33
C ALA A 257 19.46 -16.03 -11.45
N LYS A 258 19.30 -16.70 -10.30
CA LYS A 258 18.70 -18.03 -10.16
C LYS A 258 17.89 -18.11 -8.87
N LEU A 259 16.83 -18.91 -8.88
CA LEU A 259 16.05 -19.20 -7.68
C LEU A 259 16.86 -20.07 -6.70
N ALA A 260 17.00 -19.62 -5.45
CA ALA A 260 17.52 -20.42 -4.34
C ALA A 260 16.41 -21.29 -3.72
N GLY A 261 15.20 -20.74 -3.60
CA GLY A 261 14.03 -21.42 -3.07
C GLY A 261 12.89 -20.43 -2.79
N THR A 262 11.79 -20.95 -2.25
CA THR A 262 10.63 -20.16 -1.82
C THR A 262 10.28 -20.51 -0.38
N ALA A 263 9.79 -19.54 0.39
CA ALA A 263 9.22 -19.79 1.71
C ALA A 263 7.91 -19.00 1.89
N PRO A 264 6.88 -19.58 2.55
CA PRO A 264 5.65 -18.87 2.84
C PRO A 264 5.78 -17.98 4.09
N GLY A 265 4.88 -17.01 4.20
CA GLY A 265 4.65 -16.22 5.39
C GLY A 265 5.40 -14.89 5.42
N ASN A 266 5.23 -14.15 6.51
CA ASN A 266 5.94 -12.92 6.82
C ASN A 266 6.24 -12.93 8.35
N PRO A 267 7.47 -13.25 8.79
CA PRO A 267 8.67 -13.45 7.98
C PRO A 267 8.65 -14.75 7.15
N ALA A 268 9.11 -14.66 5.90
CA ALA A 268 9.48 -15.82 5.11
C ALA A 268 10.93 -16.21 5.42
N VAL A 269 11.18 -17.47 5.78
CA VAL A 269 12.51 -17.94 6.17
C VAL A 269 12.95 -19.11 5.30
N LEU A 270 14.09 -18.94 4.61
CA LEU A 270 14.73 -20.00 3.81
C LEU A 270 16.12 -20.31 4.36
N VAL A 271 16.36 -21.60 4.67
CA VAL A 271 17.71 -22.09 4.95
C VAL A 271 18.30 -22.65 3.66
N ALA A 272 19.29 -21.95 3.10
CA ALA A 272 19.94 -22.33 1.85
C ALA A 272 21.39 -22.77 2.10
N ASN A 273 21.87 -23.78 1.35
CA ASN A 273 23.27 -24.16 1.37
C ASN A 273 24.05 -23.36 0.34
N ALA A 274 25.08 -22.63 0.78
CA ALA A 274 25.99 -21.93 -0.10
C ALA A 274 27.36 -22.66 -0.15
N PRO A 275 27.86 -22.99 -1.35
CA PRO A 275 29.18 -23.62 -1.47
C PRO A 275 30.26 -22.63 -1.06
N LYS A 276 31.41 -23.14 -0.58
CA LYS A 276 32.58 -22.32 -0.21
C LYS A 276 32.97 -21.28 -1.27
N ALA A 277 32.83 -21.64 -2.55
CA ALA A 277 33.15 -20.77 -3.68
C ALA A 277 32.18 -19.58 -3.85
N GLY A 278 30.99 -19.60 -3.24
CA GLY A 278 30.00 -18.51 -3.28
C GLY A 278 30.19 -17.46 -2.17
N CYS A 279 31.03 -17.76 -1.18
CA CYS A 279 31.32 -16.86 -0.06
C CYS A 279 31.91 -15.53 -0.54
N GLY A 280 31.27 -14.41 -0.18
CA GLY A 280 31.66 -13.07 -0.62
C GLY A 280 31.51 -12.81 -2.12
N ARG A 281 30.80 -13.68 -2.85
CA ARG A 281 30.63 -13.62 -4.32
C ARG A 281 29.20 -13.82 -4.79
N VAL A 282 28.27 -14.02 -3.86
CA VAL A 282 26.86 -14.21 -4.16
C VAL A 282 26.09 -13.04 -3.57
N TRP A 283 25.18 -12.51 -4.37
CA TRP A 283 24.21 -11.49 -3.98
C TRP A 283 22.84 -12.13 -3.95
N VAL A 284 22.05 -11.83 -2.94
CA VAL A 284 20.73 -12.38 -2.71
C VAL A 284 19.72 -11.24 -2.70
N GLN A 285 18.56 -11.49 -3.29
CA GLN A 285 17.40 -10.61 -3.26
C GLN A 285 16.16 -11.47 -3.00
N ALA A 286 15.22 -10.97 -2.20
CA ALA A 286 13.90 -11.55 -2.06
C ALA A 286 12.94 -10.89 -3.07
N LEU A 287 11.95 -11.66 -3.51
CA LEU A 287 10.87 -11.24 -4.38
C LEU A 287 9.57 -11.78 -3.79
N ASP A 288 8.66 -10.91 -3.42
CA ASP A 288 7.33 -11.32 -3.00
C ASP A 288 6.54 -11.78 -4.24
N LEU A 289 5.97 -12.98 -4.20
CA LEU A 289 5.23 -13.53 -5.33
C LEU A 289 3.76 -13.09 -5.37
N VAL A 290 3.30 -12.28 -4.41
CA VAL A 290 1.95 -11.71 -4.44
C VAL A 290 1.93 -10.41 -5.23
N ASP A 291 2.80 -9.47 -4.88
CA ASP A 291 2.82 -8.12 -5.45
C ASP A 291 4.06 -7.84 -6.32
N CYS A 292 4.97 -8.81 -6.42
CA CYS A 292 6.20 -8.70 -7.19
C CYS A 292 7.15 -7.58 -6.72
N SER A 293 7.01 -7.15 -5.47
CA SER A 293 7.95 -6.27 -4.79
C SER A 293 9.28 -6.98 -4.54
N THR A 294 10.38 -6.24 -4.65
CA THR A 294 11.72 -6.78 -4.46
C THR A 294 12.38 -6.20 -3.22
N SER A 295 13.25 -6.97 -2.58
CA SER A 295 14.02 -6.47 -1.45
C SER A 295 15.27 -5.68 -1.82
N ASN A 296 15.94 -5.14 -0.80
CA ASN A 296 17.36 -4.81 -0.87
C ASN A 296 18.18 -6.03 -1.34
N VAL A 297 19.30 -5.75 -2.01
CA VAL A 297 20.26 -6.79 -2.42
C VAL A 297 21.33 -6.94 -1.33
N VAL A 298 21.45 -8.13 -0.77
CA VAL A 298 22.43 -8.43 0.30
C VAL A 298 23.52 -9.34 -0.24
N LYS A 299 24.76 -9.04 0.11
CA LYS A 299 25.90 -9.89 -0.23
C LYS A 299 26.02 -11.00 0.82
N TYR A 300 26.16 -12.25 0.36
CA TYR A 300 26.43 -13.39 1.21
C TYR A 300 27.90 -13.39 1.62
N GLU A 301 28.17 -13.15 2.91
CA GLU A 301 29.52 -13.07 3.50
C GLU A 301 29.72 -13.98 4.72
#